data_AF-A0A2G6CC29-F1
#
_entry.id   AF-A0A2G6CC29-F1
#
_cell.length_a   1.000
_cell.length_b   1.000
_cell.length_c   1.000
_cell.angle_alpha   90.00
_cell.angle_beta   90.00
_cell.angle_gamma   90.00
#
_symmetry.space_group_name_H-M   'P 1'
#
loop_
_entity.id
_entity.type
_entity.pdbx_description
1 polymer ?
#
loop_
_entity_poly.entity_id
_entity_poly.type
_entity_poly.pdbx_seq_one_letter_code
_entity_poly.pdbx_strand_id
1 'polypeptide(L)'
;RQEDLKARGVGTDTAIEAAALAAAAANQAVLSRRQALQTAEARLTRAETRLIRQQINLSEAERNLADTSIYAGFSGTLSAVSAVQGGLVARNERLAQLVDATALEVSFRVSTRQYARLLGPDATLQPARVKVTMDLFGVDMVAQGNLSRESAVVGAGKTGRLLFARLDSASGFKPGDFVTVQIDEPRLEGVVLLPASAVDANQSVLLVGPEQRLRAQKVELLRTQGNDVIVSAAGVAGQQVVQMRSPLLGAGIKVKVQDAQNGAPAGPEMVSLTPERREELRAFVKANTKMPQAAKQRLLDQLEREKIPARMLRRLQSRMER
;
A
#
# COMPACT_ATOMS: atom_id res chain seq x y z
N ARG A 1 24.13 94.26 -3.03
CA ARG A 1 23.45 95.59 -3.11
C ARG A 1 24.19 96.64 -2.30
N GLN A 2 24.38 96.50 -0.98
CA GLN A 2 25.12 97.50 -0.18
C GLN A 2 26.60 97.62 -0.58
N GLU A 3 27.25 96.51 -0.94
CA GLU A 3 28.61 96.51 -1.50
C GLU A 3 28.70 97.27 -2.84
N ASP A 4 27.71 97.11 -3.73
CA ASP A 4 27.61 97.82 -5.01
C ASP A 4 27.34 99.32 -4.81
N LEU A 5 26.56 99.70 -3.79
CA LEU A 5 26.33 101.10 -3.40
C LEU A 5 27.59 101.76 -2.82
N LYS A 6 28.40 101.03 -2.04
CA LYS A 6 29.72 101.50 -1.57
C LYS A 6 30.72 101.62 -2.71
N ALA A 7 30.76 100.66 -3.64
CA ALA A 7 31.62 100.70 -4.81
C ALA A 7 31.32 101.90 -5.74
N ARG A 8 30.06 102.37 -5.77
CA ARG A 8 29.63 103.58 -6.49
C ARG A 8 29.81 104.89 -5.69
N GLY A 9 30.41 104.83 -4.49
CA GLY A 9 30.73 106.00 -3.66
C GLY A 9 29.56 106.57 -2.84
N VAL A 10 28.42 105.89 -2.77
CA VAL A 10 27.17 106.39 -2.15
C VAL A 10 26.74 105.60 -0.90
N GLY A 11 27.49 104.57 -0.50
CA GLY A 11 27.21 103.72 0.68
C GLY A 11 28.25 103.85 1.79
N THR A 12 27.86 103.57 3.04
CA THR A 12 28.73 103.62 4.23
C THR A 12 29.16 102.21 4.69
N ASP A 13 30.32 102.13 5.36
CA ASP A 13 30.83 100.86 5.93
C ASP A 13 29.88 100.27 6.96
N THR A 14 29.28 101.13 7.78
CA THR A 14 28.26 100.75 8.78
C THR A 14 27.03 100.09 8.16
N ALA A 15 26.59 100.52 6.96
CA ALA A 15 25.45 99.93 6.28
C ALA A 15 25.77 98.55 5.69
N ILE A 16 27.02 98.31 5.26
CA ILE A 16 27.48 96.98 4.84
C ILE A 16 27.55 96.04 6.04
N GLU A 17 28.16 96.46 7.15
CA GLU A 17 28.25 95.64 8.36
C GLU A 17 26.88 95.28 8.92
N ALA A 18 25.95 96.24 8.98
CA ALA A 18 24.58 95.98 9.40
C ALA A 18 23.87 94.98 8.46
N ALA A 19 24.06 95.12 7.15
CA ALA A 19 23.51 94.18 6.16
C ALA A 19 24.14 92.79 6.27
N ALA A 20 25.44 92.69 6.52
CA ALA A 20 26.16 91.43 6.73
C ALA A 20 25.68 90.73 7.99
N LEU A 21 25.49 91.47 9.09
CA LEU A 21 24.97 90.96 10.35
C LEU A 21 23.51 90.49 10.23
N ALA A 22 22.68 91.24 9.50
CA ALA A 22 21.31 90.83 9.18
C ALA A 22 21.27 89.57 8.29
N ALA A 23 22.15 89.46 7.29
CA ALA A 23 22.27 88.27 6.46
C ALA A 23 22.75 87.05 7.27
N ALA A 24 23.72 87.22 8.17
CA ALA A 24 24.19 86.17 9.07
C ALA A 24 23.06 85.69 10.02
N ALA A 25 22.29 86.62 10.59
CA ALA A 25 21.14 86.29 11.43
C ALA A 25 20.05 85.54 10.65
N ALA A 26 19.76 85.94 9.40
CA ALA A 26 18.84 85.23 8.53
C ALA A 26 19.32 83.81 8.19
N ASN A 27 20.61 83.65 7.88
CA ASN A 27 21.22 82.33 7.63
C ASN A 27 21.15 81.43 8.88
N GLN A 28 21.42 81.99 10.07
CA GLN A 28 21.28 81.25 11.34
C GLN A 28 19.83 80.83 11.60
N ALA A 29 18.85 81.68 11.30
CA ALA A 29 17.44 81.34 11.41
C ALA A 29 17.03 80.22 10.44
N VAL A 30 17.54 80.23 9.20
CA VAL A 30 17.34 79.15 8.22
C VAL A 30 17.96 77.85 8.72
N LEU A 31 19.20 77.88 9.23
CA LEU A 31 19.88 76.71 9.77
C LEU A 31 19.12 76.12 10.96
N SER A 32 18.68 76.97 11.88
CA SER A 32 17.86 76.57 13.04
C SER A 32 16.55 75.91 12.62
N ARG A 33 15.85 76.46 11.61
CA ARG A 33 14.62 75.85 11.06
C ARG A 33 14.90 74.51 10.39
N ARG A 34 16.01 74.37 9.65
CA ARG A 34 16.42 73.09 9.04
C ARG A 34 16.72 72.04 10.10
N GLN A 35 17.43 72.41 11.17
CA GLN A 35 17.71 71.50 12.27
C GLN A 35 16.43 71.09 13.02
N ALA A 36 15.49 72.02 13.21
CA ALA A 36 14.19 71.73 13.79
C ALA A 36 13.37 70.75 12.94
N LEU A 37 13.36 70.92 11.61
CA LEU A 37 12.72 70.00 10.67
C LEU A 37 13.35 68.60 10.73
N GLN A 38 14.68 68.49 10.64
CA GLN A 38 15.37 67.20 10.76
C GLN A 38 15.08 66.50 12.09
N THR A 39 14.98 67.27 13.18
CA THR A 39 14.63 66.73 14.50
C THR A 39 13.18 66.22 14.53
N ALA A 40 12.24 66.92 13.87
CA ALA A 40 10.86 66.50 13.76
C ALA A 40 10.69 65.24 12.89
N GLU A 41 11.37 65.19 11.75
CA GLU A 41 11.43 64.00 10.87
C GLU A 41 11.99 62.79 11.63
N ALA A 42 13.10 62.97 12.35
CA ALA A 42 13.68 61.91 13.18
C ALA A 42 12.73 61.45 14.30
N ARG A 43 11.90 62.35 14.87
CA ARG A 43 10.86 61.98 15.85
C ARG A 43 9.74 61.17 15.21
N LEU A 44 9.32 61.51 13.99
CA LEU A 44 8.32 60.78 13.23
C LEU A 44 8.80 59.35 12.94
N THR A 45 9.99 59.19 12.36
CA THR A 45 10.56 57.86 12.05
C THR A 45 10.70 56.98 13.30
N ARG A 46 11.06 57.57 14.45
CA ARG A 46 11.11 56.84 15.74
C ARG A 46 9.72 56.41 16.21
N ALA A 47 8.70 57.25 16.03
CA ALA A 47 7.33 56.93 16.38
C ALA A 47 6.76 55.80 15.48
N GLU A 48 7.03 55.87 14.18
CA GLU A 48 6.66 54.82 13.21
C GLU A 48 7.34 53.48 13.56
N THR A 49 8.64 53.50 13.81
CA THR A 49 9.38 52.30 14.24
C THR A 49 8.81 51.71 15.53
N ARG A 50 8.42 52.57 16.49
CA ARG A 50 7.79 52.13 17.73
C ARG A 50 6.42 51.51 17.48
N LEU A 51 5.62 52.08 16.60
CA LEU A 51 4.32 51.54 16.22
C LEU A 51 4.47 50.13 15.60
N ILE A 52 5.40 49.97 14.65
CA ILE A 52 5.68 48.67 14.01
C ILE A 52 6.09 47.64 15.06
N ARG A 53 6.95 48.00 16.02
CA ARG A 53 7.34 47.09 17.11
C ARG A 53 6.16 46.68 17.98
N GLN A 54 5.25 47.59 18.29
CA GLN A 54 4.05 47.25 19.07
C GLN A 54 3.11 46.32 18.28
N GLN A 55 2.99 46.50 16.97
CA GLN A 55 2.22 45.60 16.11
C GLN A 55 2.82 44.19 16.07
N ILE A 56 4.15 44.07 16.01
CA ILE A 56 4.84 42.77 16.08
C ILE A 56 4.56 42.08 17.43
N ASN A 57 4.70 42.81 18.54
CA ASN A 57 4.42 42.27 19.88
C ASN A 57 2.96 41.79 20.01
N LEU A 58 2.00 42.54 19.45
CA LEU A 58 0.59 42.14 19.45
C LEU A 58 0.40 40.84 18.65
N SER A 59 0.94 40.77 17.43
CA SER A 59 0.84 39.57 16.59
C SER A 59 1.49 38.34 17.23
N GLU A 60 2.62 38.51 17.93
CA GLU A 60 3.26 37.45 18.70
C GLU A 60 2.39 37.00 19.88
N ALA A 61 1.78 37.92 20.62
CA ALA A 61 0.87 37.60 21.71
C ALA A 61 -0.39 36.87 21.24
N GLU A 62 -0.96 37.29 20.11
CA GLU A 62 -2.09 36.61 19.47
C GLU A 62 -1.75 35.19 19.03
N ARG A 63 -0.56 34.99 18.43
CA ARG A 63 -0.08 33.66 18.05
C ARG A 63 0.14 32.77 19.27
N ASN A 64 0.77 33.29 20.32
CA ASN A 64 0.97 32.55 21.57
C ASN A 64 -0.36 32.14 22.20
N LEU A 65 -1.39 33.00 22.12
CA LEU A 65 -2.73 32.67 22.58
C LEU A 65 -3.38 31.58 21.72
N ALA A 66 -3.27 31.67 20.39
CA ALA A 66 -3.79 30.63 19.49
C ALA A 66 -3.11 29.28 19.72
N ASP A 67 -1.79 29.27 19.95
CA ASP A 67 -0.99 28.08 20.22
C ASP A 67 -1.35 27.39 21.57
N THR A 68 -2.15 28.04 22.43
CA THR A 68 -2.71 27.38 23.63
C THR A 68 -3.78 26.33 23.31
N SER A 69 -4.37 26.39 22.12
CA SER A 69 -5.42 25.48 21.66
C SER A 69 -4.93 24.69 20.45
N ILE A 70 -4.59 23.42 20.68
CA ILE A 70 -4.08 22.53 19.64
C ILE A 70 -5.24 21.74 19.03
N TYR A 71 -5.47 21.92 17.74
CA TYR A 71 -6.48 21.20 16.98
C TYR A 71 -5.85 20.14 16.07
N ALA A 72 -6.57 19.04 15.84
CA ALA A 72 -6.17 18.04 14.86
C ALA A 72 -6.27 18.60 13.44
N GLY A 73 -5.21 18.45 12.64
CA GLY A 73 -5.19 18.93 11.25
C GLY A 73 -6.05 18.11 10.28
N PHE A 74 -6.48 16.91 10.69
CA PHE A 74 -7.37 16.04 9.93
C PHE A 74 -8.18 15.13 10.87
N SER A 75 -9.19 14.46 10.33
CA SER A 75 -9.99 13.49 11.09
C SER A 75 -9.25 12.16 11.20
N GLY A 76 -9.16 11.61 12.41
CA GLY A 76 -8.43 10.36 12.62
C GLY A 76 -8.60 9.80 14.02
N THR A 77 -7.82 8.78 14.33
CA THR A 77 -7.76 8.18 15.68
C THR A 77 -6.44 8.57 16.34
N LEU A 78 -6.48 8.88 17.64
CA LEU A 78 -5.28 9.19 18.41
C LEU A 78 -4.65 7.90 18.95
N SER A 79 -3.32 7.82 18.87
CA SER A 79 -2.50 6.81 19.52
C SER A 79 -1.37 7.46 20.30
N ALA A 80 -0.77 6.71 21.23
CA ALA A 80 0.34 7.18 22.08
C ALA A 80 0.07 8.55 22.75
N VAL A 81 -1.14 8.72 23.30
CA VAL A 81 -1.54 9.96 23.99
C VAL A 81 -0.77 10.08 25.30
N SER A 82 0.07 11.09 25.43
CA SER A 82 0.80 11.43 26.64
C SER A 82 0.17 12.59 27.42
N ALA A 83 -0.72 13.35 26.78
CA ALA A 83 -1.38 14.49 27.41
C ALA A 83 -2.31 14.05 28.55
N VAL A 84 -2.15 14.67 29.72
CA VAL A 84 -3.00 14.45 30.90
C VAL A 84 -3.51 15.79 31.39
N GLN A 85 -4.74 15.83 31.90
CA GLN A 85 -5.30 17.05 32.46
C GLN A 85 -4.44 17.58 33.62
N GLY A 86 -4.08 18.86 33.56
CA GLY A 86 -3.20 19.50 34.54
C GLY A 86 -1.70 19.19 34.36
N GLY A 87 -1.33 18.37 33.38
CA GLY A 87 0.06 18.13 33.02
C GLY A 87 0.72 19.35 32.38
N LEU A 88 2.00 19.55 32.67
CA LEU A 88 2.81 20.55 32.00
C LEU A 88 3.31 19.98 30.67
N VAL A 89 3.09 20.72 29.58
CA VAL A 89 3.58 20.35 28.25
C VAL A 89 4.83 21.15 27.91
N ALA A 90 5.92 20.47 27.57
CA ALA A 90 7.14 21.13 27.13
C ALA A 90 7.07 21.54 25.65
N ARG A 91 7.89 22.52 25.27
CA ARG A 91 8.06 22.90 23.85
C ARG A 91 8.57 21.70 23.06
N ASN A 92 7.96 21.43 21.90
CA ASN A 92 8.26 20.30 21.01
C ASN A 92 7.94 18.91 21.60
N GLU A 93 7.20 18.83 22.71
CA GLU A 93 6.73 17.55 23.23
C GLU A 93 5.65 16.97 22.31
N ARG A 94 5.76 15.67 22.01
CA ARG A 94 4.75 14.97 21.21
C ARG A 94 3.61 14.50 22.12
N LEU A 95 2.47 15.19 22.04
CA LEU A 95 1.28 14.90 22.86
C LEU A 95 0.53 13.62 22.45
N ALA A 96 0.48 13.34 21.15
CA ALA A 96 -0.18 12.18 20.59
C ALA A 96 0.29 11.95 19.15
N GLN A 97 -0.07 10.80 18.59
CA GLN A 97 0.04 10.52 17.17
C GLN A 97 -1.36 10.39 16.58
N LEU A 98 -1.65 11.21 15.56
CA LEU A 98 -2.92 11.17 14.84
C LEU A 98 -2.79 10.23 13.64
N VAL A 99 -3.68 9.25 13.56
CA VAL A 99 -3.68 8.20 12.53
C VAL A 99 -4.92 8.35 11.66
N ASP A 100 -4.72 8.51 10.36
CA ASP A 100 -5.79 8.51 9.37
C ASP A 100 -6.13 7.06 8.99
N ALA A 101 -7.35 6.61 9.30
CA ALA A 101 -7.82 5.27 8.96
C ALA A 101 -8.22 5.13 7.48
N THR A 102 -8.38 6.25 6.76
CA THR A 102 -8.77 6.27 5.35
C THR A 102 -7.57 6.26 4.40
N ALA A 103 -6.39 6.58 4.91
CA ALA A 103 -5.16 6.69 4.12
C ALA A 103 -4.10 5.65 4.55
N LEU A 104 -4.50 4.38 4.63
CA LEU A 104 -3.60 3.28 5.01
C LEU A 104 -2.76 2.78 3.82
N GLU A 105 -1.48 2.54 4.08
CA GLU A 105 -0.55 1.90 3.14
C GLU A 105 -0.02 0.58 3.72
N VAL A 106 0.14 -0.42 2.87
CA VAL A 106 0.84 -1.67 3.20
C VAL A 106 2.22 -1.64 2.59
N SER A 107 3.24 -1.85 3.42
CA SER A 107 4.62 -2.00 2.99
C SER A 107 5.00 -3.49 2.91
N PHE A 108 5.49 -3.94 1.76
CA PHE A 108 5.89 -5.33 1.58
C PHE A 108 7.15 -5.45 0.72
N ARG A 109 7.90 -6.54 0.88
CA ARG A 109 9.11 -6.80 0.10
C ARG A 109 8.88 -7.88 -0.94
N VAL A 110 9.41 -7.66 -2.12
CA VAL A 110 9.44 -8.62 -3.22
C VAL A 110 10.88 -8.92 -3.63
N SER A 111 11.13 -10.12 -4.18
CA SER A 111 12.45 -10.45 -4.73
C SER A 111 12.74 -9.62 -5.98
N THR A 112 14.02 -9.46 -6.35
CA THR A 112 14.42 -8.75 -7.57
C THR A 112 13.76 -9.32 -8.83
N ARG A 113 13.59 -10.66 -8.88
CA ARG A 113 12.92 -11.35 -9.99
C ARG A 113 11.43 -11.03 -10.07
N GLN A 114 10.75 -10.88 -8.93
CA GLN A 114 9.33 -10.49 -8.90
C GLN A 114 9.17 -9.02 -9.25
N TYR A 115 10.02 -8.16 -8.68
CA TYR A 115 10.04 -6.74 -8.97
C TYR A 115 10.19 -6.44 -10.47
N ALA A 116 11.12 -7.12 -11.14
CA ALA A 116 11.31 -6.97 -12.59
C ALA A 116 10.05 -7.26 -13.43
N ARG A 117 9.09 -8.03 -12.90
CA ARG A 117 7.82 -8.35 -13.58
C ARG A 117 6.77 -7.26 -13.42
N LEU A 118 6.93 -6.39 -12.44
CA LEU A 118 6.05 -5.25 -12.17
C LEU A 118 6.52 -3.98 -12.89
N LEU A 119 7.67 -4.05 -13.56
CA LEU A 119 8.20 -2.95 -14.37
C LEU A 119 7.61 -2.98 -15.77
N GLY A 120 7.31 -1.80 -16.29
CA GLY A 120 6.89 -1.60 -17.68
C GLY A 120 8.06 -1.51 -18.66
N PRO A 121 7.75 -1.25 -19.95
CA PRO A 121 8.75 -1.09 -21.01
C PRO A 121 9.81 -0.03 -20.68
N ASP A 122 9.40 1.04 -19.99
CA ASP A 122 10.25 2.17 -19.63
C ASP A 122 11.01 1.96 -18.31
N ALA A 123 11.05 0.72 -17.81
CA ALA A 123 11.61 0.36 -16.50
C ALA A 123 10.98 1.11 -15.31
N THR A 124 9.76 1.61 -15.48
CA THR A 124 8.97 2.26 -14.42
C THR A 124 7.99 1.27 -13.80
N LEU A 125 7.70 1.44 -12.51
CA LEU A 125 6.74 0.61 -11.80
C LEU A 125 5.34 0.83 -12.38
N GLN A 126 4.72 -0.23 -12.88
CA GLN A 126 3.36 -0.14 -13.41
C GLN A 126 2.33 -0.10 -12.27
N PRO A 127 1.23 0.64 -12.45
CA PRO A 127 0.10 0.55 -11.53
C PRO A 127 -0.47 -0.88 -11.59
N ALA A 128 -0.49 -1.54 -10.43
CA ALA A 128 -1.03 -2.88 -10.27
C ALA A 128 -2.07 -2.89 -9.16
N ARG A 129 -3.18 -3.61 -9.38
CA ARG A 129 -4.16 -3.85 -8.32
C ARG A 129 -3.57 -4.79 -7.30
N VAL A 130 -3.85 -4.50 -6.03
CA VAL A 130 -3.47 -5.36 -4.92
C VAL A 130 -4.71 -5.77 -4.13
N LYS A 131 -4.71 -7.03 -3.71
CA LYS A 131 -5.65 -7.56 -2.73
C LYS A 131 -4.87 -7.88 -1.46
N VAL A 132 -5.28 -7.25 -0.38
CA VAL A 132 -4.68 -7.44 0.94
C VAL A 132 -5.62 -8.26 1.79
N THR A 133 -5.09 -9.30 2.42
CA THR A 133 -5.85 -10.24 3.24
C THR A 133 -5.18 -10.39 4.59
N MET A 134 -5.98 -10.41 5.65
CA MET A 134 -5.53 -10.65 7.01
C MET A 134 -6.42 -11.72 7.63
N ASP A 135 -5.81 -12.81 8.11
CA ASP A 135 -6.51 -13.85 8.87
C ASP A 135 -6.31 -13.57 10.36
N LEU A 136 -7.38 -13.18 11.03
CA LEU A 136 -7.44 -13.06 12.49
C LEU A 136 -8.49 -14.04 13.01
N PHE A 137 -8.03 -15.15 13.59
CA PHE A 137 -8.87 -16.12 14.30
C PHE A 137 -10.07 -16.63 13.48
N GLY A 138 -9.89 -16.82 12.16
CA GLY A 138 -10.95 -17.35 11.27
C GLY A 138 -11.89 -16.29 10.70
N VAL A 139 -11.59 -15.01 10.89
CA VAL A 139 -12.22 -13.90 10.15
C VAL A 139 -11.22 -13.37 9.13
N ASP A 140 -11.48 -13.63 7.85
CA ASP A 140 -10.70 -13.09 6.76
C ASP A 140 -11.13 -11.64 6.48
N MET A 141 -10.28 -10.69 6.85
CA MET A 141 -10.44 -9.30 6.44
C MET A 141 -9.78 -9.11 5.08
N VAL A 142 -10.50 -8.47 4.16
CA VAL A 142 -10.03 -8.23 2.80
C VAL A 142 -10.12 -6.74 2.49
N ALA A 143 -9.01 -6.18 2.02
CA ALA A 143 -8.95 -4.83 1.47
C ALA A 143 -8.44 -4.88 0.03
N GLN A 144 -8.90 -3.93 -0.78
CA GLN A 144 -8.39 -3.70 -2.12
C GLN A 144 -7.59 -2.41 -2.12
N GLY A 145 -6.63 -2.33 -3.03
CA GLY A 145 -5.80 -1.16 -3.19
C GLY A 145 -5.00 -1.19 -4.47
N ASN A 146 -4.10 -0.22 -4.60
CA ASN A 146 -3.24 -0.06 -5.76
C ASN A 146 -1.80 0.11 -5.32
N LEU A 147 -0.88 -0.49 -6.08
CA LEU A 147 0.56 -0.29 -5.92
C LEU A 147 0.87 1.20 -6.08
N SER A 148 1.42 1.82 -5.05
CA SER A 148 1.59 3.28 -4.99
C SER A 148 3.00 3.71 -5.34
N ARG A 149 4.01 3.09 -4.75
CA ARG A 149 5.42 3.46 -4.94
C ARG A 149 6.39 2.39 -4.51
N GLU A 150 7.63 2.56 -4.95
CA GLU A 150 8.78 1.82 -4.45
C GLU A 150 9.65 2.66 -3.52
N SER A 151 10.42 2.00 -2.67
CA SER A 151 11.46 2.63 -1.86
C SER A 151 12.65 3.02 -2.74
N ALA A 152 13.07 4.28 -2.66
CA ALA A 152 14.26 4.79 -3.35
C ALA A 152 15.58 4.15 -2.87
N VAL A 153 15.56 3.53 -1.68
CA VAL A 153 16.75 2.91 -1.08
C VAL A 153 16.51 1.41 -0.89
N VAL A 154 17.50 0.62 -1.29
CA VAL A 154 17.62 -0.78 -0.88
C VAL A 154 18.20 -0.76 0.53
N GLY A 155 17.38 -1.07 1.54
CA GLY A 155 17.82 -1.01 2.93
C GLY A 155 19.10 -1.82 3.14
N ALA A 156 20.07 -1.27 3.87
CA ALA A 156 21.34 -1.92 4.13
C ALA A 156 21.14 -3.33 4.71
N GLY A 157 21.82 -4.33 4.14
CA GLY A 157 21.72 -5.74 4.55
C GLY A 157 20.37 -6.42 4.24
N LYS A 158 19.47 -5.78 3.48
CA LYS A 158 18.18 -6.37 3.11
C LYS A 158 18.19 -6.77 1.64
N THR A 159 17.70 -7.97 1.35
CA THR A 159 17.50 -8.46 -0.02
C THR A 159 16.11 -8.09 -0.52
N GLY A 160 15.98 -7.91 -1.84
CA GLY A 160 14.72 -7.55 -2.49
C GLY A 160 14.43 -6.06 -2.53
N ARG A 161 13.23 -5.71 -2.99
CA ARG A 161 12.74 -4.33 -3.18
C ARG A 161 11.55 -4.10 -2.26
N LEU A 162 11.55 -2.96 -1.56
CA LEU A 162 10.44 -2.55 -0.70
C LEU A 162 9.44 -1.75 -1.53
N LEU A 163 8.20 -2.23 -1.56
CA LEU A 163 7.08 -1.63 -2.26
C LEU A 163 6.01 -1.20 -1.26
N PHE A 164 5.21 -0.24 -1.67
CA PHE A 164 4.07 0.28 -0.92
C PHE A 164 2.83 0.19 -1.80
N ALA A 165 1.73 -0.24 -1.22
CA ALA A 165 0.42 -0.16 -1.85
C ALA A 165 -0.53 0.63 -0.96
N ARG A 166 -1.28 1.55 -1.57
CA ARG A 166 -2.32 2.32 -0.90
C ARG A 166 -3.62 1.52 -0.93
N LEU A 167 -4.31 1.45 0.21
CA LEU A 167 -5.60 0.79 0.32
C LEU A 167 -6.72 1.78 0.04
N ASP A 168 -7.72 1.37 -0.75
CA ASP A 168 -8.86 2.23 -1.12
C ASP A 168 -9.92 2.22 -0.01
N SER A 169 -10.15 1.05 0.60
CA SER A 169 -10.99 0.88 1.78
C SER A 169 -10.39 -0.20 2.66
N ALA A 170 -9.94 0.21 3.84
CA ALA A 170 -9.22 -0.62 4.79
C ALA A 170 -9.97 -0.71 6.12
N SER A 171 -11.29 -0.86 6.08
CA SER A 171 -12.11 -0.96 7.28
C SER A 171 -11.63 -2.12 8.16
N GLY A 172 -11.33 -1.81 9.43
CA GLY A 172 -10.85 -2.77 10.41
C GLY A 172 -9.34 -3.07 10.38
N PHE A 173 -8.61 -2.59 9.37
CA PHE A 173 -7.15 -2.64 9.37
C PHE A 173 -6.58 -1.52 10.25
N LYS A 174 -5.44 -1.78 10.86
CA LYS A 174 -4.69 -0.84 11.69
C LYS A 174 -3.21 -0.86 11.34
N PRO A 175 -2.49 0.25 11.56
CA PRO A 175 -1.04 0.25 11.46
C PRO A 175 -0.43 -0.80 12.38
N GLY A 176 0.45 -1.64 11.83
CA GLY A 176 1.10 -2.74 12.54
C GLY A 176 0.49 -4.12 12.26
N ASP A 177 -0.68 -4.19 11.63
CA ASP A 177 -1.27 -5.46 11.22
C ASP A 177 -0.38 -6.21 10.23
N PHE A 178 -0.27 -7.53 10.42
CA PHE A 178 0.46 -8.40 9.52
C PHE A 178 -0.49 -9.00 8.47
N VAL A 179 -0.19 -8.77 7.21
CA VAL A 179 -1.12 -9.05 6.11
C VAL A 179 -0.43 -9.79 4.96
N THR A 180 -1.22 -10.55 4.21
CA THR A 180 -0.81 -11.18 2.95
C THR A 180 -1.25 -10.30 1.79
N VAL A 181 -0.29 -9.93 0.93
CA VAL A 181 -0.53 -9.11 -0.27
C VAL A 181 -0.49 -9.98 -1.51
N GLN A 182 -1.57 -9.96 -2.28
CA GLN A 182 -1.66 -10.52 -3.61
C GLN A 182 -1.65 -9.37 -4.61
N ILE A 183 -0.83 -9.48 -5.66
CA ILE A 183 -0.64 -8.44 -6.67
C ILE A 183 -1.02 -9.03 -8.01
N ASP A 184 -1.85 -8.32 -8.75
CA ASP A 184 -2.20 -8.71 -10.11
C ASP A 184 -1.06 -8.32 -11.05
N GLU A 185 -0.30 -9.31 -11.52
CA GLU A 185 0.71 -9.13 -12.57
C GLU A 185 0.03 -8.85 -13.93
N PRO A 186 0.73 -8.16 -14.87
CA PRO A 186 0.27 -8.05 -16.25
C PRO A 186 -0.03 -9.42 -16.86
N ARG A 187 -1.09 -9.50 -17.67
CA ARG A 187 -1.49 -10.74 -18.34
C ARG A 187 -0.38 -11.23 -19.27
N LEU A 188 -0.09 -12.53 -19.19
CA LEU A 188 0.84 -13.18 -20.11
C LEU A 188 0.04 -13.75 -21.29
N GLU A 189 0.50 -13.44 -22.50
CA GLU A 189 -0.06 -13.97 -23.74
C GLU A 189 0.87 -15.02 -24.33
N GLY A 190 0.32 -15.97 -25.10
CA GLY A 190 1.11 -17.01 -25.76
C GLY A 190 1.85 -17.93 -24.78
N VAL A 191 1.17 -18.36 -23.72
CA VAL A 191 1.75 -19.23 -22.68
C VAL A 191 1.01 -20.56 -22.54
N VAL A 192 1.71 -21.57 -22.01
CA VAL A 192 1.15 -22.87 -21.65
C VAL A 192 1.37 -23.10 -20.17
N LEU A 193 0.32 -23.53 -19.47
CA LEU A 193 0.40 -23.98 -18.08
C LEU A 193 0.71 -25.48 -18.07
N LEU A 194 1.81 -25.85 -17.42
CA LEU A 194 2.22 -27.24 -17.25
C LEU A 194 2.41 -27.52 -15.75
N PRO A 195 2.19 -28.76 -15.27
CA PRO A 195 2.65 -29.14 -13.95
C PRO A 195 4.17 -28.96 -13.83
N ALA A 196 4.66 -28.56 -12.67
CA ALA A 196 6.09 -28.39 -12.42
C ALA A 196 6.90 -29.68 -12.69
N SER A 197 6.26 -30.85 -12.55
CA SER A 197 6.85 -32.16 -12.86
C SER A 197 7.08 -32.44 -14.36
N ALA A 198 6.56 -31.60 -15.25
CA ALA A 198 6.73 -31.74 -16.70
C ALA A 198 8.04 -31.12 -17.20
N VAL A 199 8.60 -30.17 -16.46
CA VAL A 199 9.78 -29.38 -16.85
C VAL A 199 11.00 -29.84 -16.04
N ASP A 200 12.09 -30.11 -16.75
CA ASP A 200 13.38 -30.48 -16.15
C ASP A 200 14.20 -29.24 -15.73
N ALA A 201 15.23 -29.45 -14.90
CA ALA A 201 16.18 -28.42 -14.45
C ALA A 201 16.84 -27.67 -15.62
N ASN A 202 17.01 -28.32 -16.77
CA ASN A 202 17.52 -27.72 -18.01
C ASN A 202 16.48 -26.93 -18.80
N GLN A 203 15.30 -26.66 -18.23
CA GLN A 203 14.16 -26.01 -18.88
C GLN A 203 13.76 -26.71 -20.19
N SER A 204 13.57 -28.03 -20.11
CA SER A 204 13.13 -28.84 -21.24
C SER A 204 11.90 -29.65 -20.88
N VAL A 205 11.03 -29.85 -21.88
CA VAL A 205 9.83 -30.69 -21.80
C VAL A 205 9.93 -31.84 -22.80
N LEU A 206 9.24 -32.94 -22.51
CA LEU A 206 9.11 -34.06 -23.43
C LEU A 206 7.78 -33.93 -24.18
N LEU A 207 7.88 -33.75 -25.50
CA LEU A 207 6.75 -33.70 -26.42
C LEU A 207 6.55 -35.08 -27.05
N VAL A 208 5.30 -35.46 -27.29
CA VAL A 208 4.98 -36.67 -28.06
C VAL A 208 5.04 -36.32 -29.55
N GLY A 209 6.09 -36.79 -30.22
CA GLY A 209 6.29 -36.63 -31.66
C GLY A 209 5.58 -37.69 -32.50
N PRO A 210 5.82 -37.69 -33.83
CA PRO A 210 5.32 -38.73 -34.73
C PRO A 210 5.76 -40.13 -34.28
N GLU A 211 4.97 -41.15 -34.60
CA GLU A 211 5.16 -42.56 -34.16
C GLU A 211 5.07 -42.78 -32.63
N GLN A 212 4.50 -41.82 -31.90
CA GLN A 212 4.41 -41.82 -30.44
C GLN A 212 5.78 -41.85 -29.75
N ARG A 213 6.78 -41.21 -30.35
CA ARG A 213 8.13 -41.12 -29.78
C ARG A 213 8.36 -39.79 -29.08
N LEU A 214 8.95 -39.83 -27.89
CA LEU A 214 9.26 -38.63 -27.13
C LEU A 214 10.36 -37.82 -27.78
N ARG A 215 10.20 -36.49 -27.82
CA ARG A 215 11.21 -35.54 -28.25
C ARG A 215 11.42 -34.51 -27.15
N ALA A 216 12.69 -34.26 -26.81
CA ALA A 216 13.01 -33.17 -25.90
C ALA A 216 12.94 -31.83 -26.64
N GLN A 217 12.21 -30.88 -26.06
CA GLN A 217 12.07 -29.52 -26.54
C GLN A 217 12.52 -28.57 -25.43
N LYS A 218 13.43 -27.64 -25.74
CA LYS A 218 13.79 -26.57 -24.80
C LYS A 218 12.64 -25.55 -24.76
N VAL A 219 12.26 -25.13 -23.56
CA VAL A 219 11.20 -24.16 -23.31
C VAL A 219 11.71 -23.02 -22.46
N GLU A 220 11.10 -21.85 -22.62
CA GLU A 220 11.37 -20.71 -21.76
C GLU A 220 10.40 -20.71 -20.59
N LEU A 221 10.94 -20.83 -19.36
CA LEU A 221 10.15 -20.77 -18.14
C LEU A 221 9.86 -19.30 -17.77
N LEU A 222 8.60 -18.91 -17.82
CA LEU A 222 8.17 -17.54 -17.52
C LEU A 222 7.82 -17.37 -16.05
N ARG A 223 6.99 -18.27 -15.48
CA ARG A 223 6.54 -18.20 -14.08
C ARG A 223 6.47 -19.58 -13.44
N THR A 224 6.56 -19.58 -12.11
CA THR A 224 6.29 -20.76 -11.26
C THR A 224 5.20 -20.36 -10.29
N GLN A 225 4.11 -21.13 -10.24
CA GLN A 225 2.91 -20.87 -9.45
C GLN A 225 2.53 -22.15 -8.69
N GLY A 226 3.05 -22.29 -7.46
CA GLY A 226 2.79 -23.48 -6.65
C GLY A 226 3.26 -24.76 -7.35
N ASN A 227 2.32 -25.62 -7.72
CA ASN A 227 2.58 -26.90 -8.40
C ASN A 227 2.61 -26.79 -9.93
N ASP A 228 2.33 -25.61 -10.48
CA ASP A 228 2.29 -25.38 -11.91
C ASP A 228 3.40 -24.40 -12.33
N VAL A 229 3.79 -24.49 -13.59
CA VAL A 229 4.76 -23.64 -14.27
C VAL A 229 4.16 -23.09 -15.55
N ILE A 230 4.40 -21.81 -15.80
CA ILE A 230 3.99 -21.12 -17.01
C ILE A 230 5.20 -21.04 -17.93
N VAL A 231 5.10 -21.65 -19.09
CA VAL A 231 6.15 -21.65 -20.12
C VAL A 231 5.67 -20.93 -21.37
N SER A 232 6.59 -20.42 -22.17
CA SER A 232 6.26 -19.88 -23.50
C SER A 232 5.63 -20.95 -24.39
N ALA A 233 4.56 -20.61 -25.12
CA ALA A 233 3.87 -21.52 -26.03
C ALA A 233 4.66 -21.82 -27.31
N ALA A 234 5.75 -21.07 -27.56
CA ALA A 234 6.60 -21.25 -28.73
C ALA A 234 7.14 -22.69 -28.82
N GLY A 235 6.70 -23.42 -29.86
CA GLY A 235 7.13 -24.79 -30.11
C GLY A 235 6.46 -25.88 -29.26
N VAL A 236 5.50 -25.52 -28.39
CA VAL A 236 4.75 -26.46 -27.54
C VAL A 236 3.23 -26.38 -27.79
N ALA A 237 2.75 -25.27 -28.32
CA ALA A 237 1.33 -25.07 -28.62
C ALA A 237 0.75 -26.20 -29.48
N GLY A 238 -0.38 -26.77 -29.04
CA GLY A 238 -1.10 -27.83 -29.74
C GLY A 238 -0.44 -29.21 -29.70
N GLN A 239 0.72 -29.36 -29.04
CA GLN A 239 1.41 -30.65 -28.92
C GLN A 239 1.11 -31.32 -27.57
N GLN A 240 1.16 -32.64 -27.54
CA GLN A 240 1.01 -33.40 -26.30
C GLN A 240 2.30 -33.36 -25.50
N VAL A 241 2.21 -32.89 -24.25
CA VAL A 241 3.34 -32.78 -23.32
C VAL A 241 3.21 -33.85 -22.23
N VAL A 242 4.32 -34.48 -21.87
CA VAL A 242 4.37 -35.39 -20.73
C VAL A 242 4.23 -34.60 -19.42
N GLN A 243 3.15 -34.84 -18.67
CA GLN A 243 2.86 -34.12 -17.42
C GLN A 243 3.82 -34.43 -16.27
N MET A 244 4.32 -35.67 -16.21
CA MET A 244 5.24 -36.13 -15.16
C MET A 244 6.41 -36.85 -15.80
N ARG A 245 7.58 -36.23 -15.75
CA ARG A 245 8.80 -36.83 -16.26
C ARG A 245 9.37 -37.80 -15.22
N SER A 246 9.22 -39.11 -15.47
CA SER A 246 9.98 -40.13 -14.75
C SER A 246 11.45 -40.12 -15.23
N PRO A 247 12.45 -40.39 -14.37
CA PRO A 247 13.85 -40.52 -14.78
C PRO A 247 14.09 -41.52 -15.92
N LEU A 248 13.16 -42.46 -16.11
CA LEU A 248 13.19 -43.47 -17.17
C LEU A 248 12.70 -42.95 -18.53
N LEU A 249 12.12 -41.75 -18.59
CA LEU A 249 11.61 -41.14 -19.81
C LEU A 249 12.65 -40.19 -20.42
N GLY A 250 13.18 -40.57 -21.58
CA GLY A 250 14.11 -39.82 -22.39
C GLY A 250 13.64 -39.66 -23.84
N ALA A 251 14.37 -38.87 -24.61
CA ALA A 251 14.11 -38.70 -26.04
C ALA A 251 14.24 -40.03 -26.80
N GLY A 252 13.39 -40.24 -27.81
CA GLY A 252 13.37 -41.42 -28.67
C GLY A 252 12.54 -42.60 -28.13
N ILE A 253 12.11 -42.55 -26.87
CA ILE A 253 11.29 -43.62 -26.27
C ILE A 253 9.88 -43.58 -26.86
N LYS A 254 9.39 -44.74 -27.31
CA LYS A 254 8.00 -44.91 -27.74
C LYS A 254 7.11 -45.01 -26.51
N VAL A 255 6.10 -44.15 -26.44
CA VAL A 255 5.14 -44.10 -25.34
C VAL A 255 3.74 -44.42 -25.84
N LYS A 256 2.91 -44.97 -24.95
CA LYS A 256 1.47 -45.09 -25.19
C LYS A 256 0.79 -43.94 -24.48
N VAL A 257 0.15 -43.05 -25.23
CA VAL A 257 -0.60 -41.92 -24.66
C VAL A 257 -1.80 -42.47 -23.89
N GLN A 258 -1.94 -42.07 -22.63
CA GLN A 258 -3.18 -42.22 -21.88
C GLN A 258 -3.84 -40.85 -21.86
N ASP A 259 -4.99 -40.73 -22.52
CA ASP A 259 -5.74 -39.48 -22.51
C ASP A 259 -6.21 -39.18 -21.07
N ALA A 260 -5.73 -38.07 -20.53
CA ALA A 260 -6.07 -37.61 -19.19
C ALA A 260 -7.53 -37.10 -19.06
N GLN A 261 -8.35 -37.21 -20.11
CA GLN A 261 -9.74 -36.73 -20.07
C GLN A 261 -10.68 -37.59 -19.20
N ASN A 262 -10.26 -38.75 -18.71
CA ASN A 262 -11.07 -39.61 -17.83
C ASN A 262 -10.40 -39.89 -16.48
N GLY A 263 -9.99 -38.84 -15.77
CA GLY A 263 -9.25 -39.02 -14.52
C GLY A 263 -9.30 -37.87 -13.53
N ALA A 264 -10.35 -37.05 -13.50
CA ALA A 264 -10.70 -36.42 -12.24
C ALA A 264 -11.11 -37.58 -11.31
N PRO A 265 -10.54 -37.76 -10.10
CA PRO A 265 -11.10 -38.69 -9.15
C PRO A 265 -12.53 -38.21 -8.90
N ALA A 266 -13.51 -38.95 -9.43
CA ALA A 266 -14.91 -38.72 -9.14
C ALA A 266 -15.00 -38.65 -7.61
N GLY A 267 -15.36 -37.47 -7.09
CA GLY A 267 -15.71 -37.32 -5.69
C GLY A 267 -16.72 -38.42 -5.33
N PRO A 268 -16.72 -38.92 -4.08
CA PRO A 268 -17.52 -40.07 -3.70
C PRO A 268 -18.96 -39.90 -4.22
N GLU A 269 -19.45 -40.83 -5.04
CA GLU A 269 -20.80 -40.78 -5.62
C GLU A 269 -21.81 -40.45 -4.51
N MET A 270 -22.39 -39.25 -4.58
CA MET A 270 -23.37 -38.77 -3.62
C MET A 270 -24.76 -39.10 -4.17
N VAL A 271 -25.52 -39.92 -3.46
CA VAL A 271 -26.86 -40.38 -3.86
C VAL A 271 -27.90 -39.65 -3.00
N SER A 272 -28.94 -39.13 -3.64
CA SER A 272 -30.14 -38.62 -2.95
C SER A 272 -31.07 -39.79 -2.60
N LEU A 273 -31.56 -39.81 -1.36
CA LEU A 273 -32.56 -40.80 -0.94
C LEU A 273 -33.96 -40.22 -1.02
N THR A 274 -34.93 -41.07 -1.33
CA THR A 274 -36.36 -40.76 -1.14
C THR A 274 -36.66 -40.57 0.36
N PRO A 275 -37.63 -39.70 0.71
CA PRO A 275 -37.96 -39.41 2.12
C PRO A 275 -38.32 -40.66 2.93
N GLU A 276 -39.09 -41.58 2.33
CA GLU A 276 -39.52 -42.84 2.96
C GLU A 276 -38.32 -43.73 3.31
N ARG A 277 -37.37 -43.88 2.37
CA ARG A 277 -36.19 -44.74 2.57
C ARG A 277 -35.23 -44.17 3.61
N ARG A 278 -35.20 -42.85 3.76
CA ARG A 278 -34.41 -42.17 4.80
C ARG A 278 -34.95 -42.47 6.20
N GLU A 279 -36.26 -42.49 6.38
CA GLU A 279 -36.87 -42.83 7.68
C GLU A 279 -36.60 -44.28 8.08
N GLU A 280 -36.69 -45.23 7.15
CA GLU A 280 -36.37 -46.63 7.42
C GLU A 280 -34.93 -46.83 7.88
N LEU A 281 -33.97 -46.18 7.21
CA LEU A 281 -32.55 -46.25 7.61
C LEU A 281 -32.28 -45.58 8.96
N ARG A 282 -32.99 -44.48 9.28
CA ARG A 282 -32.91 -43.84 10.60
C ARG A 282 -33.49 -44.74 11.69
N ALA A 283 -34.62 -45.39 11.45
CA ALA A 283 -35.23 -46.34 12.37
C ALA A 283 -34.30 -47.54 12.63
N PHE A 284 -33.67 -48.08 11.58
CA PHE A 284 -32.71 -49.18 11.68
C PHE A 284 -31.46 -48.80 12.50
N VAL A 285 -30.89 -47.62 12.27
CA VAL A 285 -29.75 -47.11 13.05
C VAL A 285 -30.14 -46.85 14.50
N LYS A 286 -31.38 -46.39 14.77
CA LYS A 286 -31.92 -46.19 16.13
C LYS A 286 -32.18 -47.50 16.87
N ALA A 287 -32.67 -48.53 16.20
CA ALA A 287 -32.98 -49.83 16.80
C ALA A 287 -31.75 -50.69 17.11
N ASN A 288 -30.59 -50.41 16.51
CA ASN A 288 -29.38 -51.20 16.71
C ASN A 288 -28.73 -50.92 18.09
N THR A 289 -28.77 -51.90 18.98
CA THR A 289 -28.22 -51.87 20.35
C THR A 289 -26.74 -52.23 20.44
N LYS A 290 -26.14 -52.78 19.37
CA LYS A 290 -24.72 -53.21 19.35
C LYS A 290 -23.74 -52.12 18.87
N MET A 291 -24.22 -50.89 18.65
CA MET A 291 -23.42 -49.82 18.05
C MET A 291 -23.04 -48.74 19.10
N PRO A 292 -21.77 -48.29 19.17
CA PRO A 292 -21.35 -47.21 20.09
C PRO A 292 -22.12 -45.90 19.84
N GLN A 293 -22.50 -45.20 20.91
CA GLN A 293 -23.34 -43.99 20.82
C GLN A 293 -22.75 -42.90 19.91
N ALA A 294 -21.44 -42.67 19.96
CA ALA A 294 -20.76 -41.68 19.12
C ALA A 294 -20.81 -42.03 17.61
N ALA A 295 -20.77 -43.32 17.25
CA ALA A 295 -20.90 -43.75 15.87
C ALA A 295 -22.35 -43.64 15.37
N LYS A 296 -23.32 -43.90 16.26
CA LYS A 296 -24.75 -43.79 15.99
C LYS A 296 -25.16 -42.35 15.68
N GLN A 297 -24.69 -41.38 16.47
CA GLN A 297 -24.93 -39.95 16.23
C GLN A 297 -24.36 -39.50 14.87
N ARG A 298 -23.10 -39.84 14.58
CA ARG A 298 -22.46 -39.51 13.28
C ARG A 298 -23.23 -40.03 12.06
N LEU A 299 -23.82 -41.23 12.15
CA LEU A 299 -24.61 -41.80 11.06
C LEU A 299 -25.98 -41.13 10.92
N LEU A 300 -26.60 -40.70 12.02
CA LEU A 300 -27.86 -39.94 11.99
C LEU A 300 -27.64 -38.55 11.38
N ASP A 301 -26.58 -37.84 11.80
CA ASP A 301 -26.22 -36.52 11.24
C ASP A 301 -25.90 -36.59 9.74
N GLN A 302 -25.32 -37.71 9.29
CA GLN A 302 -25.06 -37.94 7.87
C GLN A 302 -26.32 -38.27 7.07
N LEU A 303 -27.31 -38.95 7.67
CA LEU A 303 -28.61 -39.25 7.04
C LEU A 303 -29.55 -38.02 6.97
N GLU A 304 -29.30 -36.99 7.78
CA GLU A 304 -29.99 -35.69 7.70
C GLU A 304 -29.56 -34.86 6.49
N ARG A 305 -28.38 -35.13 5.92
CA ARG A 305 -27.90 -34.42 4.72
C ARG A 305 -28.70 -34.83 3.49
N GLU A 306 -28.87 -33.87 2.57
CA GLU A 306 -29.65 -34.05 1.35
C GLU A 306 -29.06 -35.13 0.41
N LYS A 307 -27.73 -35.27 0.40
CA LYS A 307 -27.01 -36.30 -0.36
C LYS A 307 -26.04 -37.05 0.55
N ILE A 308 -26.04 -38.38 0.45
CA ILE A 308 -25.13 -39.24 1.25
C ILE A 308 -24.20 -40.05 0.35
N PRO A 309 -23.01 -40.45 0.82
CA PRO A 309 -22.10 -41.27 0.03
C PRO A 309 -22.69 -42.66 -0.29
N ALA A 310 -22.63 -43.09 -1.57
CA ALA A 310 -23.17 -44.37 -2.04
C ALA A 310 -22.60 -45.59 -1.30
N ARG A 311 -21.36 -45.50 -0.79
CA ARG A 311 -20.72 -46.55 0.02
C ARG A 311 -21.40 -46.72 1.38
N MET A 312 -21.89 -45.64 1.98
CA MET A 312 -22.60 -45.69 3.26
C MET A 312 -23.97 -46.36 3.10
N LEU A 313 -24.72 -45.99 2.06
CA LEU A 313 -26.01 -46.57 1.73
C LEU A 313 -25.90 -48.09 1.51
N ARG A 314 -24.97 -48.53 0.66
CA ARG A 314 -24.73 -49.96 0.39
C ARG A 314 -24.39 -50.76 1.66
N ARG A 315 -23.64 -50.17 2.60
CA ARG A 315 -23.26 -50.82 3.87
C ARG A 315 -24.42 -50.92 4.86
N LEU A 316 -25.37 -49.98 4.82
CA LEU A 316 -26.58 -50.05 5.66
C LEU A 316 -27.59 -51.04 5.06
N GLN A 317 -27.76 -51.04 3.72
CA GLN A 317 -28.62 -51.99 3.02
C GLN A 317 -28.18 -53.45 3.23
N SER A 318 -26.88 -53.74 3.07
CA SER A 318 -26.36 -55.12 3.29
C SER A 318 -26.48 -55.62 4.73
N ARG A 319 -26.73 -54.73 5.70
CA ARG A 319 -26.98 -55.06 7.10
C ARG A 319 -28.47 -55.18 7.43
N MET A 320 -29.36 -54.65 6.60
CA MET A 320 -30.81 -54.86 6.72
C MET A 320 -31.26 -56.17 6.07
N GLU A 321 -30.56 -56.62 5.02
CA GLU A 321 -30.84 -57.88 4.31
C GLU A 321 -30.28 -59.13 5.03
N ARG A 322 -29.57 -58.96 6.15
CA ARG A 322 -29.06 -60.03 7.02
C ARG A 322 -29.77 -60.02 8.36
#